data_AF-A0A5K3F3W9-F1
#
_entry.id   AF-A0A5K3F3W9-F1
#
_cell.length_a   1.000
_cell.length_b   1.000
_cell.length_c   1.000
_cell.angle_alpha   90.00
_cell.angle_beta   90.00
_cell.angle_gamma   90.00
#
_symmetry.space_group_name_H-M   'P 1'
#
loop_
_entity.id
_entity.type
_entity.pdbx_description
1 polymer ?
#
loop_
_entity_poly.entity_id
_entity_poly.type
_entity_poly.pdbx_seq_one_letter_code
_entity_poly.pdbx_strand_id
1 'polypeptide(L)'
;MIMHILVFSSCHIHRIDSFSSYRTLSHLLNSKFLHSAIREQGGAYGGGSGVSPGRFAFYSYRDPSADATLKLFEESLDFALTNDFTEQALTEAKLSVFQELDCPVSAGARGLQAFLTGIDDEKRQAHRELLFAVDEAAVKKAAQQLKRQLEQSVQLGRAVLGPKETSKWKQTSDWSVLDLLQ
;
A
#
# COMPACT_ATOMS: atom_id res chain seq x y z
N MET A 1 12.00 5.66 18.26
CA MET A 1 10.83 5.00 17.62
C MET A 1 10.81 5.45 16.18
N ILE A 2 10.84 4.52 15.22
CA ILE A 2 10.92 4.87 13.80
C ILE A 2 9.64 4.46 13.08
N MET A 3 9.06 5.38 12.32
CA MET A 3 7.93 5.16 11.43
C MET A 3 8.36 5.51 10.00
N HIS A 4 8.12 4.60 9.08
CA HIS A 4 8.48 4.78 7.67
C HIS A 4 7.23 4.78 6.83
N ILE A 5 7.18 5.70 5.87
CA ILE A 5 6.11 5.76 4.89
C ILE A 5 6.73 6.02 3.53
N LEU A 6 6.50 5.09 2.61
CA LEU A 6 6.82 5.24 1.19
C LEU A 6 5.49 5.40 0.45
N VAL A 7 5.23 6.59 -0.10
CA VAL A 7 3.98 6.91 -0.78
C VAL A 7 4.20 7.01 -2.28
N PHE A 8 3.48 6.19 -3.03
CA PHE A 8 3.28 6.36 -4.45
C PHE A 8 1.99 7.15 -4.66
N SER A 9 2.09 8.36 -5.22
CA SER A 9 0.94 9.14 -5.62
C SER A 9 0.78 8.99 -7.13
N SER A 10 -0.40 8.63 -7.66
CA SER A 10 -0.55 8.60 -9.11
C SER A 10 -1.96 8.87 -9.61
N CYS A 11 -2.03 9.66 -10.69
CA CYS A 11 -3.23 9.87 -11.48
C CYS A 11 -3.86 8.57 -12.00
N HIS A 12 -3.08 7.48 -12.19
CA HIS A 12 -3.61 6.20 -12.65
C HIS A 12 -4.38 5.42 -11.58
N ILE A 13 -4.15 5.73 -10.30
CA ILE A 13 -4.86 5.11 -9.16
C ILE A 13 -6.27 5.73 -9.00
N HIS A 14 -6.57 6.82 -9.71
CA HIS A 14 -7.91 7.41 -9.73
C HIS A 14 -8.91 6.66 -10.63
N ARG A 15 -8.45 5.83 -11.58
CA ARG A 15 -9.37 5.02 -12.40
C ARG A 15 -9.94 3.88 -11.54
N ILE A 16 -11.26 3.80 -11.46
CA ILE A 16 -11.97 2.84 -10.61
C ILE A 16 -11.62 1.38 -10.95
N ASP A 17 -11.41 1.09 -12.24
CA ASP A 17 -11.02 -0.26 -12.71
C ASP A 17 -9.64 -0.65 -12.20
N SER A 18 -8.70 0.30 -12.20
CA SER A 18 -7.33 0.07 -11.72
C SER A 18 -7.28 0.03 -10.18
N PHE A 19 -8.15 0.77 -9.51
CA PHE A 19 -8.21 0.85 -8.04
C PHE A 19 -8.49 -0.52 -7.40
N SER A 20 -9.42 -1.31 -7.97
CA SER A 20 -9.69 -2.68 -7.51
C SER A 20 -8.44 -3.56 -7.60
N SER A 21 -7.68 -3.49 -8.70
CA SER A 21 -6.44 -4.26 -8.86
C SER A 21 -5.36 -3.84 -7.86
N TYR A 22 -5.21 -2.54 -7.58
CA TYR A 22 -4.27 -2.06 -6.57
C TYR A 22 -4.65 -2.52 -5.16
N ARG A 23 -5.95 -2.50 -4.80
CA ARG A 23 -6.40 -3.03 -3.50
C ARG A 23 -6.04 -4.50 -3.37
N THR A 24 -6.38 -5.32 -4.36
CA THR A 24 -6.06 -6.75 -4.34
C THR A 24 -4.55 -6.99 -4.26
N LEU A 25 -3.75 -6.24 -5.02
CA LEU A 25 -2.28 -6.29 -4.96
C LEU A 25 -1.76 -5.97 -3.55
N SER A 26 -2.30 -4.93 -2.91
CA SER A 26 -1.88 -4.51 -1.57
C SER A 26 -2.09 -5.62 -0.54
N HIS A 27 -3.27 -6.24 -0.51
CA HIS A 27 -3.54 -7.37 0.40
C HIS A 27 -2.72 -8.62 0.07
N LEU A 28 -2.47 -8.87 -1.22
CA LEU A 28 -1.62 -9.97 -1.67
C LEU A 28 -0.17 -9.78 -1.20
N LEU A 29 0.40 -8.59 -1.38
CA LEU A 29 1.73 -8.25 -0.89
C LEU A 29 1.83 -8.33 0.63
N ASN A 30 0.81 -7.83 1.34
CA ASN A 30 0.76 -7.88 2.80
C ASN A 30 0.83 -9.32 3.31
N SER A 31 0.03 -10.22 2.73
CA SER A 31 -0.08 -11.60 3.17
C SER A 31 1.08 -12.49 2.73
N LYS A 32 1.62 -12.31 1.52
CA LYS A 32 2.62 -13.23 0.94
C LYS A 32 4.07 -12.77 1.10
N PHE A 33 4.33 -11.48 1.36
CA PHE A 33 5.69 -10.94 1.39
C PHE A 33 5.94 -10.01 2.58
N LEU A 34 5.22 -8.89 2.65
CA LEU A 34 5.55 -7.77 3.54
C LEU A 34 5.46 -8.14 5.03
N HIS A 35 4.46 -8.93 5.43
CA HIS A 35 4.33 -9.34 6.84
C HIS A 35 5.54 -10.14 7.29
N SER A 36 5.93 -11.17 6.54
CA SER A 36 7.08 -12.00 6.89
C SER A 36 8.40 -11.23 6.81
N ALA A 37 8.62 -10.47 5.73
CA ALA A 37 9.87 -9.75 5.55
C ALA A 37 10.08 -8.64 6.59
N ILE A 38 9.06 -7.80 6.85
CA ILE A 38 9.21 -6.61 7.70
C ILE A 38 9.06 -6.95 9.19
N ARG A 39 8.10 -7.81 9.55
CA ARG A 39 7.80 -8.12 10.95
C ARG A 39 8.58 -9.32 11.47
N GLU A 40 8.56 -10.44 10.75
CA GLU A 40 9.14 -11.69 11.25
C GLU A 40 10.67 -11.69 11.13
N GLN A 41 11.19 -11.24 9.99
CA GLN A 41 12.63 -11.17 9.74
C GLN A 41 13.23 -9.82 10.15
N GLY A 42 12.55 -8.72 9.83
CA GLY A 42 13.02 -7.36 10.11
C GLY A 42 12.81 -6.89 11.55
N GLY A 43 11.96 -7.55 12.33
CA GLY A 43 11.72 -7.22 13.74
C GLY A 43 10.92 -5.94 13.98
N ALA A 44 10.29 -5.37 12.95
CA ALA A 44 9.35 -4.26 13.12
C ALA A 44 8.06 -4.73 13.80
N TYR A 45 7.34 -3.83 14.47
CA TYR A 45 6.05 -4.19 15.07
C TYR A 45 4.96 -4.45 14.01
N GLY A 46 4.96 -3.65 12.95
CA GLY A 46 4.04 -3.79 11.84
C GLY A 46 4.58 -3.19 10.56
N GLY A 47 4.17 -3.74 9.44
CA GLY A 47 4.53 -3.26 8.11
C GLY A 47 3.56 -3.80 7.07
N GLY A 48 3.41 -3.05 5.99
CA GLY A 48 2.48 -3.42 4.94
C GLY A 48 2.32 -2.32 3.91
N SER A 49 1.26 -2.46 3.14
CA SER A 49 0.81 -1.53 2.12
C SER A 49 -0.67 -1.26 2.30
N GLY A 50 -1.11 -0.11 1.79
CA GLY A 50 -2.51 0.27 1.75
C GLY A 50 -2.80 1.15 0.54
N VAL A 51 -4.06 1.15 0.12
CA VAL A 51 -4.51 1.92 -1.04
C VAL A 51 -5.59 2.90 -0.60
N SER A 52 -5.43 4.15 -0.99
CA SER A 52 -6.41 5.21 -0.84
C SER A 52 -6.74 5.78 -2.22
N PRO A 53 -7.85 6.51 -2.39
CA PRO A 53 -8.15 7.15 -3.67
C PRO A 53 -6.95 7.98 -4.18
N GLY A 54 -6.40 7.61 -5.33
CA GLY A 54 -5.26 8.28 -5.96
C GLY A 54 -3.86 7.95 -5.39
N ARG A 55 -3.74 7.07 -4.38
CA ARG A 55 -2.46 6.76 -3.73
C ARG A 55 -2.31 5.30 -3.33
N PHE A 56 -1.12 4.77 -3.53
CA PHE A 56 -0.67 3.48 -3.01
C PHE A 56 0.49 3.77 -2.05
N ALA A 57 0.41 3.32 -0.81
CA ALA A 57 1.44 3.60 0.17
C ALA A 57 1.92 2.32 0.82
N PHE A 58 3.24 2.20 1.00
CA PHE A 58 3.85 1.26 1.91
C PHE A 58 4.18 1.97 3.21
N TYR A 59 4.14 1.22 4.30
CA TYR A 59 4.46 1.74 5.61
C TYR A 59 5.12 0.66 6.48
N SER A 60 5.90 1.13 7.44
CA SER A 60 6.30 0.32 8.59
C SER A 60 6.25 1.14 9.87
N TYR A 61 6.05 0.45 10.99
CA TYR A 61 5.76 1.04 12.27
C TYR A 61 6.58 0.37 13.37
N ARG A 62 7.28 1.19 14.17
CA ARG A 62 8.24 0.77 15.19
C ARG A 62 9.30 -0.16 14.60
N ASP A 63 9.87 0.30 13.51
CA ASP A 63 10.86 -0.44 12.73
C ASP A 63 12.28 -0.12 13.24
N PRO A 64 13.16 -1.11 13.44
CA PRO A 64 14.56 -0.86 13.79
C PRO A 64 15.42 -0.35 12.62
N SER A 65 15.04 -0.61 11.36
CA SER A 65 15.91 -0.35 10.20
C SER A 65 15.16 0.17 8.96
N ALA A 66 15.20 1.48 8.80
CA ALA A 66 14.65 2.22 7.66
C ALA A 66 15.18 1.78 6.28
N ASP A 67 16.51 1.69 6.14
CA ASP A 67 17.17 1.43 4.87
C ASP A 67 16.83 0.05 4.33
N ALA A 68 16.74 -0.93 5.22
CA ALA A 68 16.37 -2.30 4.89
C ALA A 68 14.91 -2.35 4.42
N THR A 69 14.01 -1.70 5.16
CA THR A 69 12.59 -1.71 4.83
C THR A 69 12.26 -0.99 3.53
N LEU A 70 12.95 0.12 3.21
CA LEU A 70 12.80 0.76 1.91
C LEU A 70 13.17 -0.18 0.75
N LYS A 71 14.25 -0.95 0.89
CA LYS A 71 14.62 -1.98 -0.10
C LYS A 71 13.58 -3.09 -0.20
N LEU A 72 13.07 -3.57 0.94
CA LEU A 72 12.01 -4.58 0.96
C LEU A 72 10.75 -4.12 0.24
N PHE A 73 10.41 -2.82 0.27
CA PHE A 73 9.29 -2.31 -0.52
C PHE A 73 9.53 -2.42 -2.02
N GLU A 74 10.74 -2.12 -2.49
CA GLU A 74 11.12 -2.26 -3.90
C GLU A 74 11.12 -3.75 -4.31
N GLU A 75 11.73 -4.60 -3.49
CA GLU A 75 11.76 -6.06 -3.68
C GLU A 75 10.35 -6.68 -3.67
N SER A 76 9.40 -6.11 -2.92
CA SER A 76 8.02 -6.61 -2.91
C SER A 76 7.33 -6.43 -4.26
N LEU A 77 7.66 -5.37 -5.01
CA LEU A 77 7.13 -5.16 -6.36
C LEU A 77 7.77 -6.16 -7.34
N ASP A 78 9.06 -6.46 -7.16
CA ASP A 78 9.76 -7.47 -7.95
C ASP A 78 9.20 -8.87 -7.71
N PHE A 79 8.94 -9.19 -6.44
CA PHE A 79 8.26 -10.42 -6.04
C PHE A 79 6.91 -10.56 -6.74
N ALA A 80 6.11 -9.49 -6.81
CA ALA A 80 4.81 -9.52 -7.47
C ALA A 80 4.87 -9.70 -8.99
N LEU A 81 5.98 -9.32 -9.63
CA LEU A 81 6.16 -9.46 -11.07
C LEU A 81 6.76 -10.81 -11.48
N THR A 82 7.54 -11.42 -10.60
CA THR A 82 8.31 -12.64 -10.90
C THR A 82 7.62 -13.91 -10.46
N ASN A 83 6.80 -13.86 -9.41
CA ASN A 83 6.10 -15.03 -8.91
C ASN A 83 4.74 -15.21 -9.58
N ASP A 84 4.35 -16.47 -9.74
CA ASP A 84 2.99 -16.84 -10.11
C ASP A 84 2.15 -17.01 -8.85
N PHE A 85 0.95 -16.46 -8.89
CA PHE A 85 0.02 -16.52 -7.77
C PHE A 85 -1.01 -17.61 -7.98
N THR A 86 -1.19 -18.46 -6.97
CA THR A 86 -2.29 -19.43 -7.00
C THR A 86 -3.63 -18.70 -6.96
N GLU A 87 -4.65 -19.28 -7.60
CA GLU A 87 -6.03 -18.76 -7.51
C GLU A 87 -6.50 -18.63 -6.06
N GLN A 88 -6.05 -19.54 -5.19
CA GLN A 88 -6.32 -19.48 -3.75
C GLN A 88 -5.73 -18.21 -3.13
N ALA A 89 -4.46 -17.88 -3.41
CA ALA A 89 -3.82 -16.67 -2.87
C ALA A 89 -4.54 -15.40 -3.33
N LEU A 90 -4.98 -15.36 -4.59
CA LEU A 90 -5.76 -14.25 -5.12
C LEU A 90 -7.14 -14.16 -4.45
N THR A 91 -7.78 -15.30 -4.21
CA THR A 91 -9.08 -15.38 -3.52
C THR A 91 -8.97 -14.93 -2.07
N GLU A 92 -7.93 -15.35 -1.35
CA GLU A 92 -7.62 -14.89 0.01
C GLU A 92 -7.44 -13.36 0.06
N ALA A 93 -6.69 -12.80 -0.89
CA ALA A 93 -6.50 -11.35 -0.99
C ALA A 93 -7.83 -10.61 -1.23
N LYS A 94 -8.68 -11.13 -2.13
CA LYS A 94 -10.03 -10.58 -2.37
C LYS A 94 -10.90 -10.66 -1.11
N LEU A 95 -10.88 -11.78 -0.39
CA LEU A 95 -11.62 -11.95 0.86
C LEU A 95 -11.19 -10.92 1.91
N SER A 96 -9.90 -10.63 2.04
CA SER A 96 -9.41 -9.57 2.92
C SER A 96 -9.96 -8.20 2.53
N VAL A 97 -10.03 -7.87 1.24
CA VAL A 97 -10.65 -6.62 0.78
C VAL A 97 -12.15 -6.57 1.14
N PHE A 98 -12.88 -7.66 0.94
CA PHE A 98 -14.30 -7.73 1.29
C PHE A 98 -14.56 -7.61 2.78
N GLN A 99 -13.67 -8.15 3.63
CA GLN A 99 -13.77 -7.98 5.09
C GLN A 99 -13.74 -6.50 5.51
N GLU A 100 -12.94 -5.66 4.83
CA GLU A 100 -12.92 -4.23 5.08
C GLU A 100 -14.18 -3.53 4.56
N LEU A 101 -14.62 -3.89 3.35
CA LEU A 101 -15.78 -3.27 2.70
C LEU A 101 -17.12 -3.62 3.37
N ASP A 102 -17.25 -4.84 3.90
CA ASP A 102 -18.49 -5.39 4.47
C ASP A 102 -18.51 -5.35 6.00
N CYS A 103 -17.58 -4.60 6.60
CA CYS A 103 -17.55 -4.38 8.04
C CYS A 103 -18.87 -3.73 8.52
N PRO A 104 -19.47 -4.19 9.62
CA PRO A 104 -20.74 -3.66 10.11
C PRO A 104 -20.66 -2.17 10.42
N VAL A 105 -21.60 -1.40 9.87
CA VAL A 105 -21.70 0.05 10.08
C VAL A 105 -22.69 0.36 11.20
N SER A 106 -22.26 1.15 12.18
CA SER A 106 -23.10 1.57 13.30
C SER A 106 -24.27 2.44 12.83
N ALA A 107 -25.37 2.48 13.60
CA ALA A 107 -26.57 3.24 13.23
C ALA A 107 -26.29 4.73 12.95
N GLY A 108 -25.42 5.37 13.75
CA GLY A 108 -25.06 6.78 13.58
C GLY A 108 -24.11 7.07 12.41
N ALA A 109 -23.42 6.05 11.88
CA ALA A 109 -22.52 6.19 10.74
C ALA A 109 -23.17 5.81 9.40
N ARG A 110 -24.40 5.27 9.40
CA ARG A 110 -25.09 4.90 8.16
C ARG A 110 -25.30 6.14 7.27
N GLY A 111 -24.95 6.01 5.99
CA GLY A 111 -25.05 7.09 5.02
C GLY A 111 -23.95 8.15 5.10
N LEU A 112 -23.09 8.14 6.13
CA LEU A 112 -22.03 9.14 6.30
C LEU A 112 -21.01 9.10 5.14
N GLN A 113 -20.67 7.90 4.65
CA GLN A 113 -19.79 7.75 3.49
C GLN A 113 -20.39 8.42 2.24
N ALA A 114 -21.65 8.12 1.92
CA ALA A 114 -22.34 8.71 0.77
C ALA A 114 -22.44 10.24 0.92
N PHE A 115 -22.72 10.72 2.13
CA PHE A 115 -22.81 12.15 2.42
C PHE A 115 -21.47 12.89 2.25
N LEU A 116 -20.38 12.34 2.80
CA LEU A 116 -19.06 13.01 2.79
C LEU A 116 -18.32 12.88 1.45
N THR A 117 -18.51 11.76 0.75
CA THR A 117 -17.68 11.40 -0.41
C THR A 117 -18.46 11.32 -1.72
N GLY A 118 -19.80 11.34 -1.67
CA GLY A 118 -20.66 11.14 -2.84
C GLY A 118 -20.65 9.70 -3.38
N ILE A 119 -20.07 8.75 -2.63
CA ILE A 119 -20.05 7.33 -2.96
C ILE A 119 -21.35 6.69 -2.44
N ASP A 120 -22.34 6.61 -3.32
CA ASP A 120 -23.62 5.95 -3.09
C ASP A 120 -23.52 4.41 -3.25
N ASP A 121 -24.64 3.73 -2.97
CA ASP A 121 -24.72 2.27 -2.97
C ASP A 121 -24.47 1.67 -4.36
N GLU A 122 -24.86 2.37 -5.43
CA GLU A 122 -24.60 1.96 -6.81
C GLU A 122 -23.10 1.96 -7.11
N LYS A 123 -22.38 3.03 -6.76
CA LYS A 123 -20.92 3.11 -6.91
C LYS A 123 -20.21 2.08 -6.05
N ARG A 124 -20.70 1.81 -4.82
CA ARG A 124 -20.17 0.73 -3.97
C ARG A 124 -20.35 -0.63 -4.65
N GLN A 125 -21.52 -0.91 -5.19
CA GLN A 125 -21.82 -2.17 -5.87
C GLN A 125 -20.97 -2.35 -7.14
N ALA A 126 -20.83 -1.31 -7.97
CA ALA A 126 -19.97 -1.33 -9.15
C ALA A 126 -18.50 -1.63 -8.77
N HIS A 127 -18.00 -1.05 -7.68
CA HIS A 127 -16.66 -1.36 -7.19
C HIS A 127 -16.49 -2.83 -6.77
N ARG A 128 -17.52 -3.44 -6.16
CA ARG A 128 -17.51 -4.87 -5.80
C ARG A 128 -17.42 -5.76 -7.04
N GLU A 129 -18.19 -5.46 -8.09
CA GLU A 129 -18.16 -6.20 -9.35
C GLU A 129 -16.77 -6.15 -10.00
N LEU A 130 -16.14 -4.98 -9.99
CA LEU A 130 -14.75 -4.83 -10.44
C LEU A 130 -13.77 -5.65 -9.59
N LEU A 131 -13.94 -5.71 -8.26
CA LEU A 131 -13.11 -6.52 -7.37
C LEU A 131 -13.24 -8.02 -7.66
N PHE A 132 -14.45 -8.50 -7.96
CA PHE A 132 -14.66 -9.89 -8.36
C PHE A 132 -13.91 -10.22 -9.65
N ALA A 133 -13.93 -9.31 -10.62
CA ALA A 133 -13.31 -9.46 -11.94
C ALA A 133 -11.77 -9.35 -11.94
N VAL A 134 -11.13 -8.96 -10.82
CA VAL A 134 -9.65 -8.86 -10.76
C VAL A 134 -9.02 -10.24 -10.96
N ASP A 135 -8.17 -10.38 -11.97
CA ASP A 135 -7.36 -11.56 -12.22
C ASP A 135 -5.88 -11.31 -11.89
N GLU A 136 -5.06 -12.35 -12.03
CA GLU A 136 -3.62 -12.26 -11.80
C GLU A 136 -2.95 -11.25 -12.74
N ALA A 137 -3.36 -11.21 -14.01
CA ALA A 137 -2.82 -10.29 -15.01
C ALA A 137 -3.04 -8.83 -14.60
N ALA A 138 -4.22 -8.48 -14.06
CA ALA A 138 -4.53 -7.16 -13.56
C ALA A 138 -3.66 -6.78 -12.35
N VAL A 139 -3.41 -7.72 -11.44
CA VAL A 139 -2.52 -7.52 -10.28
C VAL A 139 -1.06 -7.31 -10.73
N LYS A 140 -0.55 -8.15 -11.63
CA LYS A 140 0.81 -8.00 -12.20
C LYS A 140 0.95 -6.67 -12.95
N LYS A 141 -0.06 -6.27 -13.72
CA LYS A 141 -0.09 -4.96 -14.39
C LYS A 141 -0.04 -3.79 -13.40
N ALA A 142 -0.78 -3.88 -12.29
CA ALA A 142 -0.74 -2.88 -11.23
C ALA A 142 0.66 -2.80 -10.58
N ALA A 143 1.29 -3.94 -10.27
CA ALA A 143 2.65 -3.98 -9.73
C ALA A 143 3.67 -3.39 -10.72
N GLN A 144 3.53 -3.70 -12.02
CA GLN A 144 4.42 -3.17 -13.06
C GLN A 144 4.33 -1.65 -13.15
N GLN A 145 3.12 -1.09 -13.00
CA GLN A 145 2.94 0.35 -13.04
C GLN A 145 3.58 1.05 -11.84
N LEU A 146 3.49 0.47 -10.63
CA LEU A 146 4.19 0.99 -9.46
C LEU A 146 5.71 0.91 -9.62
N LYS A 147 6.22 -0.20 -10.17
CA LYS A 147 7.66 -0.35 -10.43
C LYS A 147 8.18 0.68 -11.44
N ARG A 148 7.44 0.94 -12.52
CA ARG A 148 7.79 2.01 -13.47
C ARG A 148 7.81 3.39 -12.82
N GLN A 149 6.87 3.68 -11.92
CA GLN A 149 6.84 4.95 -11.18
C GLN A 149 8.04 5.09 -10.24
N LEU A 150 8.45 3.99 -9.61
CA LEU A 150 9.65 3.92 -8.78
C LEU A 150 10.91 4.24 -9.61
N GLU A 151 11.10 3.55 -10.74
CA GLU A 151 12.26 3.71 -11.62
C GLU A 151 12.36 5.11 -12.23
N GLN A 152 11.22 5.70 -12.60
CA GLN A 152 11.15 7.05 -13.17
C GLN A 152 11.17 8.15 -12.11
N SER A 153 11.07 7.81 -10.81
CA SER A 153 10.94 8.77 -9.71
C SER A 153 9.82 9.81 -9.92
N VAL A 154 8.74 9.41 -10.60
CA VAL A 154 7.60 10.29 -10.93
C VAL A 154 6.51 10.13 -9.86
N GLN A 155 6.11 11.25 -9.25
CA GLN A 155 5.04 11.32 -8.24
C GLN A 155 5.25 10.38 -7.03
N LEU A 156 6.52 10.13 -6.69
CA LEU A 156 6.95 9.36 -5.52
C LEU A 156 7.26 10.29 -4.34
N GLY A 157 6.82 9.91 -3.15
CA GLY A 157 7.19 10.57 -1.89
C GLY A 157 7.78 9.56 -0.92
N ARG A 158 8.91 9.88 -0.29
CA ARG A 158 9.53 9.05 0.75
C ARG A 158 9.59 9.88 2.04
N ALA A 159 9.15 9.32 3.15
CA ALA A 159 9.21 9.97 4.45
C ALA A 159 9.65 8.97 5.53
N VAL A 160 10.56 9.42 6.39
CA VAL A 160 11.13 8.66 7.49
C VAL A 160 11.05 9.52 8.74
N LEU A 161 10.38 9.03 9.78
CA LEU A 161 10.33 9.68 11.08
C LEU A 161 11.09 8.82 12.08
N GLY A 162 12.17 9.34 12.66
CA GLY A 162 13.06 8.59 13.54
C GLY A 162 13.90 9.46 14.47
N PRO A 163 14.71 8.84 15.35
CA PRO A 163 15.57 9.58 16.26
C PRO A 163 16.68 10.32 15.50
N LYS A 164 16.92 11.57 15.92
CA LYS A 164 17.92 12.50 15.37
C LYS A 164 19.35 11.95 15.38
N GLU A 165 19.67 11.13 16.38
CA GLU A 165 21.02 10.60 16.65
C GLU A 165 21.46 9.47 15.72
N THR A 166 20.62 9.09 14.76
CA THR A 166 21.00 8.08 13.77
C THR A 166 21.99 8.73 12.81
N SER A 167 23.30 8.51 13.01
CA SER A 167 24.43 9.04 12.23
C SER A 167 24.38 8.81 10.71
N LYS A 168 23.37 8.08 10.24
CA LYS A 168 23.09 7.73 8.85
C LYS A 168 22.30 8.79 8.08
N TRP A 169 21.40 9.54 8.73
CA TRP A 169 20.48 10.46 8.02
C TRP A 169 21.08 11.87 7.98
N LYS A 170 21.86 12.13 6.93
CA LYS A 170 22.41 13.46 6.65
C LYS A 170 21.62 14.12 5.53
N GLN A 171 21.63 15.45 5.52
CA GLN A 171 21.07 16.20 4.42
C GLN A 171 21.88 15.90 3.15
N THR A 172 21.22 15.35 2.14
CA THR A 172 21.80 14.99 0.84
C THR A 172 20.94 15.57 -0.27
N SER A 173 21.34 15.39 -1.54
CA SER A 173 20.50 15.76 -2.69
C SER A 173 19.13 15.08 -2.66
N ASP A 174 19.07 13.87 -2.08
CA ASP A 174 17.91 12.99 -2.16
C ASP A 174 17.04 13.04 -0.89
N TRP A 175 17.61 13.50 0.23
CA TRP A 175 16.92 13.56 1.52
C TRP A 175 17.00 14.95 2.16
N SER A 176 15.83 15.50 2.47
CA SER A 176 15.69 16.66 3.34
C SER A 176 15.48 16.19 4.79
N VAL A 177 16.33 16.66 5.70
CA VAL A 177 16.24 16.35 7.13
C VAL A 177 15.63 17.54 7.84
N LEU A 178 14.51 17.33 8.52
CA LEU A 178 13.78 18.36 9.27
C LEU A 178 13.75 17.96 10.75
N ASP A 179 14.08 18.92 11.63
CA ASP A 179 13.93 18.77 13.07
C ASP A 179 12.53 19.24 13.47
N LEU A 180 11.72 18.34 14.04
CA LEU A 180 10.33 18.62 14.39
C LEU A 180 10.17 19.23 15.80
N LEU A 181 11.26 19.37 16.56
CA LEU A 181 11.25 19.89 17.94
C LEU A 181 11.74 21.34 18.06
N GLN A 182 11.79 22.08 16.95
CA GLN A 182 12.11 23.52 16.96
C GLN A 182 10.91 24.39 17.34
#